data_AF-A0A355C6T3-F1
#
_entry.id   AF-A0A355C6T3-F1
#
_cell.length_a   1.000
_cell.length_b   1.000
_cell.length_c   1.000
_cell.angle_alpha   90.00
_cell.angle_beta   90.00
_cell.angle_gamma   90.00
#
_symmetry.space_group_name_H-M   'P 1'
#
loop_
_entity.id
_entity.type
_entity.pdbx_description
1 polymer ?
#
loop_
_entity_poly.entity_id
_entity_poly.type
_entity_poly.pdbx_seq_one_letter_code
_entity_poly.pdbx_strand_id
1 'polypeptide(L)'
;AALQVFADLGLDPQAEGIAVIGVAKGRRETESGERRVDRTMGATGEQVVMPGREPFLLGPRDPALFYLQRVRDEAHRFAIGAHRAKRAKTISANPVDDIPGVGPGRKRALLNHFGSAKAIARAKPEDLAAVEGVSEALAQRIYDFFHGG
;
A
#
# COMPACT_ATOMS: atom_id res chain seq x y z
N ALA A 1 17.29 9.17 -5.74
CA ALA A 1 15.90 9.32 -6.22
C ALA A 1 15.51 10.79 -6.30
N ALA A 2 15.31 11.51 -5.19
CA ALA A 2 14.90 12.93 -5.23
C ALA A 2 15.83 13.83 -6.06
N LEU A 3 17.14 13.74 -5.85
CA LEU A 3 18.13 14.51 -6.64
C LEU A 3 18.10 14.18 -8.14
N GLN A 4 17.79 12.94 -8.49
CA GLN A 4 17.65 12.54 -9.89
C GLN A 4 16.44 13.23 -10.51
N VAL A 5 15.32 13.35 -9.79
CA VAL A 5 14.13 14.06 -10.27
C VAL A 5 14.43 15.55 -10.51
N PHE A 6 15.19 16.20 -9.63
CA PHE A 6 15.64 17.58 -9.88
C PHE A 6 16.47 17.66 -11.17
N ALA A 7 17.46 16.76 -11.32
CA ALA A 7 18.30 16.71 -12.51
C ALA A 7 17.49 16.45 -13.79
N ASP A 8 16.52 15.55 -13.76
CA ASP A 8 15.63 15.22 -14.89
C ASP A 8 14.76 16.42 -15.29
N LEU A 9 14.45 17.31 -14.34
CA LEU A 9 13.75 18.58 -14.57
C LEU A 9 14.70 19.73 -14.97
N GLY A 10 16.00 19.47 -15.10
CA GLY A 10 17.00 20.49 -15.40
C GLY A 10 17.28 21.46 -14.24
N LEU A 11 16.96 21.05 -13.01
CA LEU A 11 17.12 21.86 -11.81
C LEU A 11 18.32 21.36 -10.99
N ASP A 12 19.13 22.28 -10.49
CA ASP A 12 20.11 22.02 -9.43
C ASP A 12 19.57 22.59 -8.11
N PRO A 13 19.17 21.74 -7.14
CA PRO A 13 18.62 22.22 -5.88
C PRO A 13 19.62 23.10 -5.10
N GLN A 14 20.93 22.89 -5.22
CA GLN A 14 21.90 23.77 -4.54
C GLN A 14 22.00 25.14 -5.19
N ALA A 15 22.07 25.19 -6.52
CA ALA A 15 22.10 26.46 -7.27
C ALA A 15 20.80 27.27 -7.08
N GLU A 16 19.67 26.58 -6.93
CA GLU A 16 18.34 27.17 -6.71
C GLU A 16 18.05 27.51 -5.22
N GLY A 17 19.00 27.27 -4.32
CA GLY A 17 18.83 27.52 -2.88
C GLY A 17 17.81 26.61 -2.18
N ILE A 18 17.51 25.45 -2.77
CA ILE A 18 16.56 24.47 -2.26
C ILE A 18 17.30 23.46 -1.38
N ALA A 19 17.00 23.49 -0.07
CA ALA A 19 17.53 22.51 0.87
C ALA A 19 16.85 21.14 0.68
N VAL A 20 17.66 20.10 0.43
CA VAL A 20 17.20 18.71 0.34
C VAL A 20 17.70 17.93 1.55
N ILE A 21 16.77 17.42 2.35
CA ILE A 21 17.06 16.67 3.57
C ILE A 21 16.30 15.33 3.53
N GLY A 22 16.98 14.26 3.88
CA GLY A 22 16.41 12.93 4.08
C GLY A 22 16.55 12.47 5.53
N VAL A 23 15.63 11.60 5.96
CA VAL A 23 15.71 10.93 7.27
C VAL A 23 15.74 9.42 7.02
N ALA A 24 16.75 8.75 7.57
CA ALA A 24 16.97 7.32 7.41
C ALA A 24 17.00 6.61 8.77
N LYS A 25 16.63 5.33 8.80
CA LYS A 25 16.81 4.51 10.00
C LYS A 25 18.30 4.35 10.32
N GLY A 26 18.62 4.38 11.61
CA GLY A 26 19.97 4.14 12.10
C GLY A 26 20.58 2.87 11.52
N ARG A 27 21.87 2.94 11.20
CA ARG A 27 22.64 1.79 10.71
C ARG A 27 23.80 1.51 11.63
N ARG A 28 24.08 0.22 11.83
CA ARG A 28 25.26 -0.29 12.51
C ARG A 28 26.12 -1.03 11.51
N GLU A 29 27.43 -0.84 11.63
CA GLU A 29 28.42 -1.60 10.88
C GLU A 29 28.63 -2.97 11.55
N THR A 30 28.57 -4.03 10.74
CA THR A 30 28.86 -5.38 11.20
C THR A 30 30.37 -5.61 11.27
N GLU A 31 30.80 -6.70 11.91
CA GLU A 31 32.20 -7.13 11.93
C GLU A 31 32.79 -7.35 10.53
N SER A 32 31.93 -7.64 9.54
CA SER A 32 32.29 -7.76 8.13
C SER A 32 32.36 -6.42 7.36
N GLY A 33 32.12 -5.28 8.01
CA GLY A 33 32.08 -3.95 7.37
C GLY A 33 30.76 -3.62 6.66
N GLU A 34 29.72 -4.44 6.78
CA GLU A 34 28.41 -4.16 6.17
C GLU A 34 27.58 -3.21 7.04
N ARG A 35 27.01 -2.16 6.44
CA ARG A 35 26.07 -1.26 7.15
C ARG A 35 24.63 -1.76 7.09
N ARG A 36 24.17 -2.39 8.18
CA ARG A 36 22.79 -2.87 8.33
C ARG A 36 21.94 -1.93 9.15
N VAL A 37 20.64 -1.91 8.87
CA VAL A 37 19.67 -1.15 9.67
C VAL A 37 19.62 -1.74 11.08
N ASP A 38 19.88 -0.89 12.07
CA ASP A 38 19.78 -1.24 13.48
C ASP A 38 18.37 -0.90 13.98
N ARG A 39 17.58 -1.93 14.23
CA ARG A 39 16.19 -1.77 14.70
C ARG A 39 16.11 -1.47 16.20
N THR A 40 17.21 -1.62 16.94
CA THR A 40 17.24 -1.38 18.39
C THR A 40 17.37 0.11 18.74
N MET A 41 17.91 0.92 17.82
CA MET A 41 18.14 2.35 18.06
C MET A 41 16.85 3.19 18.10
N GLY A 42 15.70 2.63 17.71
CA GLY A 42 14.41 3.31 17.77
C GLY A 42 14.39 4.64 17.00
N ALA A 43 13.60 5.59 17.50
CA ALA A 43 13.44 6.91 16.88
C ALA A 43 14.67 7.81 17.05
N THR A 44 15.41 7.67 18.16
CA THR A 44 16.58 8.53 18.45
C THR A 44 17.81 8.16 17.61
N GLY A 45 17.81 6.99 16.97
CA GLY A 45 18.87 6.57 16.04
C GLY A 45 18.66 7.00 14.59
N GLU A 46 17.70 7.87 14.30
CA GLU A 46 17.45 8.32 12.93
C GLU A 46 18.58 9.23 12.44
N GLN A 47 19.12 8.90 11.26
CA GLN A 47 20.19 9.64 10.61
C GLN A 47 19.62 10.68 9.65
N VAL A 48 20.16 11.89 9.73
CA VAL A 48 19.92 12.95 8.77
C VAL A 48 20.89 12.76 7.60
N VAL A 49 20.33 12.79 6.39
CA VAL A 49 21.07 12.63 5.14
C VAL A 49 20.90 13.91 4.32
N MET A 50 22.01 14.47 3.85
CA MET A 50 22.00 15.67 3.01
C MET A 50 22.98 15.49 1.84
N PRO A 51 22.69 16.05 0.65
CA PRO A 51 23.62 16.02 -0.47
C PRO A 51 24.97 16.64 -0.09
N GLY A 52 26.07 15.98 -0.43
CA GLY A 52 27.42 16.48 -0.16
C GLY A 52 27.88 16.37 1.29
N ARG A 53 27.15 15.67 2.16
CA ARG A 53 27.53 15.44 3.56
C ARG A 53 27.37 13.98 3.96
N GLU A 54 28.30 13.47 4.76
CA GLU A 54 28.15 12.17 5.40
C GLU A 54 26.90 12.16 6.32
N PRO A 55 26.13 11.06 6.36
CA PRO A 55 25.00 10.93 7.27
C PRO A 55 25.42 11.13 8.72
N PHE A 56 24.58 11.82 9.49
CA PHE A 56 24.88 12.14 10.89
C PHE A 56 23.64 12.01 11.76
N LEU A 57 23.87 11.86 13.07
CA LEU A 57 22.82 11.83 14.07
C LEU A 57 22.65 13.23 14.67
N LEU A 58 21.40 13.59 14.95
CA LEU A 58 21.08 14.71 15.84
C LEU A 58 21.07 14.23 17.29
N GLY A 59 21.18 15.18 18.23
CA GLY A 59 21.08 14.85 19.65
C GLY A 59 19.73 14.17 19.98
N PRO A 60 19.68 13.22 20.93
CA PRO A 60 18.44 12.51 21.28
C PRO A 60 17.28 13.42 21.75
N ARG A 61 17.59 14.66 22.15
CA ARG A 61 16.62 15.68 22.59
C ARG A 61 16.65 16.93 21.71
N ASP A 62 17.26 16.84 20.53
CA ASP A 62 17.36 17.96 19.62
C ASP A 62 15.98 18.29 19.02
N PRO A 63 15.47 19.54 19.15
CA PRO A 63 14.21 19.94 18.55
C PRO A 63 14.12 19.71 17.03
N ALA A 64 15.24 19.82 16.32
CA ALA A 64 15.27 19.58 14.87
C ALA A 64 14.99 18.11 14.54
N LEU A 65 15.43 17.17 15.38
CA LEU A 65 15.14 15.75 15.22
C LEU A 65 13.63 15.49 15.32
N PHE A 66 12.99 16.07 16.33
CA PHE A 66 11.55 15.92 16.53
C PHE A 66 10.73 16.54 15.39
N TYR A 67 11.18 17.69 14.87
CA TYR A 67 10.55 18.31 13.71
C TYR A 67 10.61 17.40 12.48
N LEU A 68 11.81 16.88 12.16
CA LEU A 68 12.00 15.97 11.02
C LEU A 68 11.18 14.68 11.16
N GLN A 69 11.15 14.10 12.36
CA GLN A 69 10.32 12.94 12.67
C GLN A 69 8.83 13.22 12.44
N ARG A 70 8.32 14.38 12.87
CA ARG A 70 6.91 14.75 12.67
C ARG A 70 6.57 14.91 11.19
N VAL A 71 7.43 15.55 10.41
CA VAL A 71 7.25 15.68 8.95
C VAL A 71 7.24 14.30 8.29
N ARG A 72 8.15 13.42 8.66
CA ARG A 72 8.21 12.04 8.16
C ARG A 72 6.95 11.25 8.53
N ASP A 73 6.55 11.31 9.79
CA ASP A 73 5.38 10.55 10.28
C ASP A 73 4.10 11.03 9.59
N GLU A 74 3.99 12.33 9.30
CA GLU A 74 2.90 12.89 8.53
C GLU A 74 2.91 12.43 7.07
N ALA A 75 4.08 12.39 6.42
CA ALA A 75 4.23 11.84 5.07
C ALA A 75 3.87 10.35 5.02
N HIS A 76 4.30 9.56 6.01
CA HIS A 76 3.92 8.16 6.16
C HIS A 76 2.40 8.00 6.40
N ARG A 77 1.82 8.80 7.30
CA ARG A 77 0.38 8.80 7.59
C ARG A 77 -0.42 9.06 6.32
N PHE A 78 -0.02 10.06 5.53
CA PHE A 78 -0.66 10.39 4.27
C PHE A 78 -0.57 9.24 3.27
N ALA A 79 0.64 8.71 3.02
CA ALA A 79 0.84 7.62 2.07
C ALA A 79 0.06 6.35 2.47
N ILE A 80 0.12 5.96 3.74
CA ILE A 80 -0.63 4.81 4.29
C ILE A 80 -2.14 5.07 4.20
N GLY A 81 -2.58 6.29 4.49
CA GLY A 81 -3.96 6.72 4.39
C GLY A 81 -4.50 6.57 2.97
N ALA A 82 -3.76 7.02 1.97
CA ALA A 82 -4.12 6.87 0.56
C ALA A 82 -4.27 5.40 0.15
N HIS A 83 -3.33 4.54 0.55
CA HIS A 83 -3.44 3.10 0.30
C HIS A 83 -4.61 2.46 1.05
N ARG A 84 -4.89 2.87 2.29
CA ARG A 84 -6.03 2.37 3.07
C ARG A 84 -7.35 2.78 2.42
N ALA A 85 -7.48 4.03 1.96
CA ALA A 85 -8.65 4.51 1.25
C ALA A 85 -8.86 3.77 -0.08
N LYS A 86 -7.79 3.56 -0.87
CA LYS A 86 -7.84 2.75 -2.10
C LYS A 86 -8.28 1.32 -1.81
N ARG A 87 -7.71 0.66 -0.79
CA ARG A 87 -8.12 -0.69 -0.37
C ARG A 87 -9.56 -0.74 0.12
N ALA A 88 -10.00 0.23 0.91
CA ALA A 88 -11.40 0.32 1.35
C ALA A 88 -12.36 0.45 0.18
N LYS A 89 -12.01 1.24 -0.84
CA LYS A 89 -12.77 1.37 -2.09
C LYS A 89 -12.81 0.05 -2.87
N THR A 90 -11.70 -0.68 -2.96
CA THR A 90 -11.67 -2.02 -3.58
C THR A 90 -12.45 -3.07 -2.79
N ILE A 91 -12.47 -2.98 -1.45
CA ILE A 91 -13.32 -3.85 -0.61
C ILE A 91 -14.81 -3.52 -0.80
N SER A 92 -15.14 -2.25 -1.05
CA SER A 92 -16.51 -1.80 -1.31
C SER A 92 -17.03 -2.20 -2.69
N ALA A 93 -16.17 -2.36 -3.70
CA ALA A 93 -16.54 -2.88 -5.02
C ALA A 93 -16.54 -4.42 -4.95
N ASN A 94 -17.69 -5.02 -4.62
CA ASN A 94 -17.81 -6.47 -4.66
C ASN A 94 -18.04 -6.88 -6.12
N PRO A 95 -17.16 -7.66 -6.75
CA PRO A 95 -17.28 -8.00 -8.17
C PRO A 95 -18.56 -8.79 -8.51
N VAL A 96 -19.26 -9.33 -7.50
CA VAL A 96 -20.59 -9.94 -7.68
C VAL A 96 -21.66 -8.90 -8.04
N ASP A 97 -21.46 -7.62 -7.70
CA ASP A 97 -22.37 -6.52 -8.05
C ASP A 97 -22.39 -6.21 -9.55
N ASP A 98 -21.29 -6.53 -10.24
CA ASP A 98 -21.13 -6.22 -11.67
C ASP A 98 -21.68 -7.34 -12.58
N ILE A 99 -22.16 -8.45 -12.01
CA ILE A 99 -22.65 -9.60 -12.79
C ILE A 99 -24.07 -9.32 -13.29
N PRO A 100 -24.29 -9.25 -14.62
CA PRO A 100 -25.62 -9.01 -15.18
C PRO A 100 -26.64 -10.08 -14.74
N GLY A 101 -27.71 -9.65 -14.09
CA GLY A 101 -28.78 -10.54 -13.61
C GLY A 101 -28.63 -11.01 -12.16
N VAL A 102 -27.52 -10.67 -11.48
CA VAL A 102 -27.34 -10.90 -10.04
C VAL A 102 -27.76 -9.66 -9.27
N GLY A 103 -29.03 -9.61 -8.84
CA GLY A 103 -29.52 -8.56 -7.96
C GLY A 103 -29.16 -8.78 -6.47
N PRO A 104 -29.50 -7.82 -5.58
CA PRO A 104 -29.14 -7.87 -4.16
C PRO A 104 -29.55 -9.17 -3.42
N GLY A 105 -30.71 -9.74 -3.78
CA GLY A 105 -31.19 -10.99 -3.19
C GLY A 105 -30.32 -12.20 -3.55
N ARG A 106 -30.01 -12.37 -4.84
CA ARG A 106 -29.15 -13.45 -5.34
C ARG A 106 -27.71 -13.30 -4.85
N LYS A 107 -27.20 -12.06 -4.80
CA LYS A 107 -25.89 -11.76 -4.20
C LYS A 107 -25.82 -12.23 -2.75
N ARG A 108 -26.84 -11.94 -1.95
CA ARG A 108 -26.88 -12.36 -0.54
C ARG A 108 -26.93 -13.88 -0.43
N ALA A 109 -27.74 -14.55 -1.24
CA ALA A 109 -27.81 -16.01 -1.26
C ALA A 109 -26.45 -16.65 -1.62
N LEU A 110 -25.79 -16.14 -2.67
CA LEU A 110 -24.45 -16.59 -3.08
C LEU A 110 -23.40 -16.35 -1.99
N LEU A 111 -23.40 -15.16 -1.37
CA LEU A 111 -22.46 -14.86 -0.28
C LEU A 111 -22.73 -15.69 0.97
N ASN A 112 -23.98 -15.98 1.29
CA ASN A 112 -24.33 -16.85 2.42
C ASN A 112 -23.89 -18.30 2.15
N HIS A 113 -23.99 -18.78 0.91
CA HIS A 113 -23.59 -20.13 0.54
C HIS A 113 -22.07 -20.31 0.48
N PHE A 114 -21.36 -19.37 -0.17
CA PHE A 114 -19.91 -19.50 -0.45
C PHE A 114 -19.01 -18.69 0.50
N GLY A 115 -19.58 -17.81 1.32
CA GLY A 115 -18.89 -16.99 2.31
C GLY A 115 -18.13 -15.77 1.76
N SER A 116 -17.68 -15.79 0.50
CA SER A 116 -16.96 -14.65 -0.09
C SER A 116 -17.10 -14.56 -1.62
N ALA A 117 -16.94 -13.34 -2.16
CA ALA A 117 -16.89 -13.12 -3.61
C ALA A 117 -15.78 -13.93 -4.30
N LYS A 118 -14.64 -14.14 -3.61
CA LYS A 118 -13.54 -14.95 -4.11
C LYS A 118 -13.89 -16.44 -4.20
N ALA A 119 -14.70 -16.93 -3.28
CA ALA A 119 -15.19 -18.31 -3.31
C ALA A 119 -16.23 -18.49 -4.43
N ILE A 120 -17.14 -17.53 -4.60
CA ILE A 120 -18.09 -17.49 -5.73
C ILE A 120 -17.33 -17.51 -7.07
N ALA A 121 -16.30 -16.68 -7.21
CA ALA A 121 -15.48 -16.60 -8.41
C ALA A 121 -14.71 -17.89 -8.75
N ARG A 122 -14.63 -18.86 -7.85
CA ARG A 122 -13.94 -20.15 -8.05
C ARG A 122 -14.89 -21.34 -8.07
N ALA A 123 -16.16 -21.12 -7.75
CA ALA A 123 -17.17 -22.17 -7.69
C ALA A 123 -17.45 -22.71 -9.10
N LYS A 124 -17.78 -24.00 -9.20
CA LYS A 124 -18.18 -24.61 -10.47
C LYS A 124 -19.61 -24.17 -10.83
N PRO A 125 -20.00 -24.19 -12.12
CA PRO A 125 -21.38 -23.88 -12.52
C PRO A 125 -22.43 -24.71 -11.78
N GLU A 126 -22.14 -25.99 -11.52
CA GLU A 126 -23.01 -26.90 -10.77
C GLU A 126 -23.26 -26.42 -9.32
N ASP A 127 -22.19 -26.02 -8.62
CA ASP A 127 -22.28 -25.51 -7.24
C ASP A 127 -23.03 -24.17 -7.21
N LEU A 128 -22.82 -23.31 -8.21
CA LEU A 128 -23.49 -22.03 -8.33
C LEU A 128 -25.01 -22.21 -8.57
N ALA A 129 -25.40 -23.22 -9.34
CA ALA A 129 -26.80 -23.56 -9.62
C ALA A 129 -27.52 -24.17 -8.40
N ALA A 130 -26.78 -24.70 -7.41
CA ALA A 130 -27.34 -25.19 -6.16
C ALA A 130 -27.83 -24.07 -5.23
N VAL A 131 -27.50 -22.81 -5.51
CA VAL A 131 -27.94 -21.65 -4.71
C VAL A 131 -29.35 -21.25 -5.10
N GLU A 132 -30.20 -21.06 -4.09
CA GLU A 132 -31.60 -20.66 -4.27
C GLU A 132 -31.73 -19.41 -5.15
N GLY A 133 -32.56 -19.51 -6.18
CA GLY A 133 -32.81 -18.42 -7.13
C GLY A 133 -31.75 -18.25 -8.22
N VAL A 134 -30.75 -19.13 -8.31
CA VAL A 134 -29.76 -19.18 -9.39
C VAL A 134 -30.12 -20.32 -10.35
N SER A 135 -30.47 -19.98 -11.60
CA SER A 135 -30.69 -21.00 -12.65
C SER A 135 -29.37 -21.46 -13.26
N GLU A 136 -29.33 -22.62 -13.92
CA GLU A 136 -28.15 -23.10 -14.64
C GLU A 136 -27.59 -22.06 -15.62
N ALA A 137 -28.46 -21.38 -16.36
CA ALA A 137 -28.07 -20.31 -17.28
C ALA A 137 -27.50 -19.07 -16.56
N LEU A 138 -27.89 -18.79 -15.32
CA LEU A 138 -27.28 -17.73 -14.52
C LEU A 138 -25.97 -18.20 -13.89
N ALA A 139 -25.89 -19.44 -13.43
CA ALA A 139 -24.69 -20.05 -12.89
C ALA A 139 -23.56 -20.07 -13.93
N GLN A 140 -23.86 -20.44 -15.17
CA GLN A 140 -22.90 -20.40 -16.27
C GLN A 140 -22.43 -18.96 -16.52
N ARG A 141 -23.34 -17.98 -16.56
CA ARG A 141 -22.96 -16.56 -16.72
C ARG A 141 -22.10 -16.03 -15.57
N ILE A 142 -22.37 -16.44 -14.33
CA ILE A 142 -21.54 -16.09 -13.17
C ILE A 142 -20.14 -16.70 -13.34
N TYR A 143 -20.05 -17.97 -13.74
CA TYR A 143 -18.78 -18.64 -13.98
C TYR A 143 -17.98 -17.95 -15.10
N ASP A 144 -18.62 -17.69 -16.23
CA ASP A 144 -18.04 -17.02 -17.40
C ASP A 144 -17.59 -15.59 -17.08
N PHE A 145 -18.31 -14.87 -16.21
CA PHE A 145 -17.89 -13.52 -15.79
C PHE A 145 -16.51 -13.51 -15.12
N PHE A 146 -16.16 -14.57 -14.38
CA PHE A 146 -14.87 -14.67 -13.67
C PHE A 146 -13.78 -15.44 -14.43
N HIS A 147 -14.14 -16.22 -15.46
CA HIS A 147 -13.21 -17.09 -16.19
C HIS A 147 -13.17 -16.85 -17.70
N GLY A 148 -14.13 -16.13 -18.25
CA GLY A 148 -14.29 -15.82 -19.67
C GLY A 148 -13.70 -14.46 -20.05
N GLY A 149 -12.44 -14.24 -19.67
CA GLY A 149 -11.60 -13.14 -20.13
C GLY A 149 -10.38 -13.67 -20.87
#